data_AF-A0A1H7RRY6-F1
#
_entry.id   AF-A0A1H7RRY6-F1
#
_cell.length_a   1.000
_cell.length_b   1.000
_cell.length_c   1.000
_cell.angle_alpha   90.00
_cell.angle_beta   90.00
_cell.angle_gamma   90.00
#
_symmetry.space_group_name_H-M   'P 1'
#
loop_
_entity.id
_entity.type
_entity.pdbx_description
1 polymer ?
#
loop_
_entity_poly.entity_id
_entity_poly.type
_entity_poly.pdbx_seq_one_letter_code
_entity_poly.pdbx_strand_id
1 'polypeptide(L)'
;MREALASEGLSGGLPSLHVSVIRRRKVVRLAFTGPRAPDASWYASHGKLPQLLSRVANATVHAYVYEPTTQEEVIAYGNGRRVGGDRVVYDEVELSTPMEEMDEAAFAYMRSRWPLGHLAYVFGLKREELVGLPWVSSSAVLALDAPDAEERLEVLLPSPQAKLLASDAA
;
A
#
# COMPACT_ATOMS: atom_id res chain seq x y z
N MET A 1 16.38 0.61 6.75
CA MET A 1 15.49 0.55 5.55
C MET A 1 16.29 0.52 4.26
N ARG A 2 17.27 1.41 4.10
CA ARG A 2 18.09 1.51 2.88
C ARG A 2 18.82 0.21 2.53
N GLU A 3 19.36 -0.49 3.52
CA GLU A 3 20.02 -1.79 3.33
C GLU A 3 19.08 -2.86 2.75
N ALA A 4 17.82 -2.90 3.21
CA ALA A 4 16.83 -3.82 2.70
C ALA A 4 16.59 -3.58 1.20
N LEU A 5 16.38 -2.32 0.81
CA LEU A 5 16.16 -1.91 -0.58
C LEU A 5 17.38 -2.17 -1.46
N ALA A 6 18.58 -1.81 -0.99
CA ALA A 6 19.83 -2.05 -1.71
C ALA A 6 20.04 -3.55 -1.97
N SER A 7 19.72 -4.40 -0.99
CA SER A 7 19.80 -5.86 -1.13
C SER A 7 18.74 -6.48 -2.05
N GLU A 8 17.83 -5.67 -2.59
CA GLU A 8 16.78 -6.02 -3.57
C GLU A 8 17.01 -5.27 -4.90
N GLY A 9 18.22 -4.76 -5.12
CA GLY A 9 18.60 -4.10 -6.37
C GLY A 9 18.12 -2.65 -6.51
N LEU A 10 17.39 -2.12 -5.51
CA LEU A 10 17.07 -0.69 -5.44
C LEU A 10 18.27 0.06 -4.82
N SER A 11 19.30 0.27 -5.63
CA SER A 11 20.49 1.07 -5.28
C SER A 11 20.56 2.35 -6.11
N GLY A 12 20.92 3.47 -5.49
CA GLY A 12 21.00 4.79 -6.14
C GLY A 12 19.85 5.71 -5.73
N GLY A 13 19.31 6.47 -6.69
CA GLY A 13 18.18 7.35 -6.45
C GLY A 13 16.91 6.56 -6.14
N LEU A 14 16.51 6.53 -4.87
CA LEU A 14 15.40 5.69 -4.41
C LEU A 14 14.03 6.26 -4.84
N PRO A 15 13.00 5.40 -4.99
CA PRO A 15 11.63 5.86 -5.14
C PRO A 15 11.12 6.55 -3.88
N SER A 16 10.01 7.25 -4.00
CA SER A 16 9.27 7.69 -2.81
C SER A 16 8.46 6.51 -2.25
N LEU A 17 8.20 6.53 -0.95
CA LEU A 17 7.34 5.57 -0.27
C LEU A 17 6.12 6.28 0.29
N HIS A 18 4.95 5.91 -0.20
CA HIS A 18 3.71 6.26 0.46
C HIS A 18 3.48 5.31 1.63
N VAL A 19 3.14 5.86 2.79
CA VAL A 19 2.84 5.10 4.01
C VAL A 19 1.58 5.63 4.65
N SER A 20 0.68 4.73 5.06
CA SER A 20 -0.45 5.06 5.94
C SER A 20 -0.62 4.00 7.02
N VAL A 21 -1.09 4.40 8.20
CA VAL A 21 -1.18 3.50 9.37
C VAL A 21 -2.58 3.51 9.96
N ILE A 22 -3.24 2.35 9.96
CA ILE A 22 -4.48 2.10 10.69
C ILE A 22 -4.12 1.57 12.07
N ARG A 23 -3.86 2.49 13.01
CA ARG A 23 -3.38 2.16 14.36
C ARG A 23 -4.31 1.19 15.09
N ARG A 24 -5.64 1.40 15.03
CA ARG A 24 -6.64 0.52 15.69
C ARG A 24 -6.55 -0.94 15.23
N ARG A 25 -6.17 -1.18 13.97
CA ARG A 25 -6.06 -2.53 13.39
C ARG A 25 -4.62 -3.04 13.35
N LYS A 26 -3.64 -2.24 13.79
CA LYS A 26 -2.20 -2.49 13.59
C LYS A 26 -1.87 -2.87 12.15
N VAL A 27 -2.40 -2.11 11.20
CA VAL A 27 -2.10 -2.29 9.78
C VAL A 27 -1.30 -1.09 9.29
N VAL A 28 -0.13 -1.35 8.73
CA VAL A 28 0.68 -0.39 7.98
C VAL A 28 0.48 -0.70 6.51
N ARG A 29 0.14 0.31 5.72
CA ARG A 29 0.02 0.18 4.26
C ARG A 29 1.17 0.94 3.64
N LEU A 30 1.79 0.36 2.63
CA LEU A 30 2.88 0.98 1.90
C LEU A 30 2.76 0.75 0.40
N ALA A 31 3.19 1.74 -0.38
CA ALA A 31 3.30 1.66 -1.84
C ALA A 31 4.50 2.50 -2.28
N PHE A 32 5.35 1.98 -3.17
CA PHE A 32 6.33 2.83 -3.83
C PHE A 32 5.64 3.76 -4.83
N THR A 33 6.14 4.98 -4.97
CA THR A 33 5.58 6.01 -5.83
C THR A 33 6.66 6.89 -6.46
N GLY A 34 6.28 7.62 -7.51
CA GLY A 34 7.16 8.48 -8.31
C GLY A 34 7.82 7.76 -9.49
N PRO A 35 8.60 8.49 -10.31
CA PRO A 35 9.14 7.99 -11.58
C PRO A 35 10.09 6.79 -11.49
N ARG A 36 10.55 6.46 -10.29
CA ARG A 36 11.48 5.35 -10.02
C ARG A 36 10.82 4.20 -9.25
N ALA A 37 9.50 4.23 -9.10
CA ALA A 37 8.78 3.16 -8.43
C ALA A 37 8.97 1.85 -9.21
N PRO A 38 9.26 0.73 -8.53
CA PRO A 38 9.34 -0.58 -9.17
C PRO A 38 7.98 -1.02 -9.69
N ASP A 39 8.01 -1.81 -10.77
CA ASP A 39 6.83 -2.44 -11.37
C ASP A 39 6.39 -3.68 -10.57
N ALA A 40 5.27 -4.30 -10.96
CA ALA A 40 4.74 -5.48 -10.30
C ALA A 40 5.67 -6.69 -10.36
N SER A 41 6.43 -6.84 -11.45
CA SER A 41 7.37 -7.96 -11.63
C SER A 41 8.45 -7.95 -10.54
N TRP A 42 8.87 -6.76 -10.10
CA TRP A 42 9.82 -6.62 -9.02
C TRP A 42 9.24 -7.14 -7.69
N TYR A 43 8.01 -6.80 -7.33
CA TYR A 43 7.40 -7.24 -6.06
C TYR A 43 7.21 -8.76 -5.96
N ALA A 44 7.13 -9.48 -7.09
CA ALA A 44 7.03 -10.94 -7.09
C ALA A 44 8.23 -11.61 -6.41
N SER A 45 9.40 -10.98 -6.47
CA SER A 45 10.66 -11.52 -5.91
C SER A 45 11.22 -10.69 -4.76
N HIS A 46 10.62 -9.53 -4.45
CA HIS A 46 11.15 -8.55 -3.50
C HIS A 46 10.09 -8.13 -2.47
N GLY A 47 10.46 -8.21 -1.20
CA GLY A 47 9.56 -7.97 -0.07
C GLY A 47 10.30 -7.75 1.26
N LYS A 48 11.61 -7.53 1.26
CA LYS A 48 12.40 -7.40 2.50
C LYS A 48 11.97 -6.19 3.31
N LEU A 49 11.65 -5.06 2.69
CA LEU A 49 11.18 -3.88 3.41
C LEU A 49 9.87 -4.16 4.17
N PRO A 50 8.76 -4.59 3.53
CA PRO A 50 7.53 -4.90 4.27
C PRO A 50 7.70 -6.03 5.28
N GLN A 51 8.55 -7.04 5.00
CA GLN A 51 8.90 -8.07 5.98
C GLN A 51 9.55 -7.49 7.23
N LEU A 52 10.60 -6.67 7.06
CA LEU A 52 11.30 -6.02 8.16
C LEU A 52 10.34 -5.15 8.99
N LEU A 53 9.55 -4.31 8.33
CA LEU A 53 8.61 -3.42 8.99
C LEU A 53 7.55 -4.19 9.78
N SER A 54 7.04 -5.31 9.27
CA SER A 54 6.05 -6.10 9.99
C SER A 54 6.60 -6.76 11.26
N ARG A 55 7.93 -6.97 11.35
CA ARG A 55 8.61 -7.41 12.58
C ARG A 55 8.79 -6.25 13.55
N VAL A 56 9.41 -5.17 13.09
CA VAL A 56 9.80 -4.04 13.94
C VAL A 56 8.58 -3.31 14.51
N ALA A 57 7.55 -3.10 13.69
CA ALA A 57 6.34 -2.40 14.10
C ALA A 57 5.32 -3.29 14.84
N ASN A 58 5.56 -4.61 14.94
CA ASN A 58 4.59 -5.58 15.47
C ASN A 58 3.17 -5.37 14.89
N ALA A 59 3.11 -5.25 13.57
CA ALA A 59 1.94 -4.86 12.80
C ALA A 59 1.90 -5.64 11.48
N THR A 60 0.70 -5.82 10.93
CA THR A 60 0.54 -6.35 9.58
C THR A 60 0.91 -5.26 8.58
N VAL A 61 1.77 -5.56 7.63
CA VAL A 61 2.16 -4.65 6.55
C VAL A 61 1.52 -5.09 5.25
N HIS A 62 0.73 -4.21 4.63
CA HIS A 62 0.18 -4.40 3.29
C HIS A 62 1.05 -3.63 2.30
N ALA A 63 1.79 -4.34 1.46
CA ALA A 63 2.52 -3.77 0.33
C ALA A 63 1.60 -3.75 -0.89
N TYR A 64 1.26 -2.56 -1.36
CA TYR A 64 0.42 -2.35 -2.54
C TYR A 64 1.30 -2.20 -3.77
N VAL A 65 0.92 -2.92 -4.81
CA VAL A 65 1.44 -2.83 -6.17
C VAL A 65 0.31 -2.27 -7.02
N TYR A 66 0.61 -1.20 -7.74
CA TYR A 66 -0.36 -0.53 -8.59
C TYR A 66 0.20 -0.35 -9.99
N GLU A 67 -0.37 -1.10 -10.93
CA GLU A 67 -0.15 -0.89 -12.35
C GLU A 67 -1.47 -0.47 -13.00
N PRO A 68 -1.64 0.82 -13.35
CA PRO A 68 -2.92 1.39 -13.79
C PRO A 68 -3.59 0.66 -14.96
N THR A 69 -2.82 -0.04 -15.78
CA THR A 69 -3.28 -0.63 -17.04
C THR A 69 -3.41 -2.14 -17.00
N THR A 70 -2.79 -2.82 -16.05
CA THR A 70 -2.60 -4.28 -16.08
C THR A 70 -3.13 -4.96 -14.82
N GLN A 71 -2.81 -4.45 -13.62
CA GLN A 71 -3.16 -5.12 -12.38
C GLN A 71 -3.07 -4.25 -11.11
N GLU A 72 -3.78 -4.68 -10.06
CA GLU A 72 -3.53 -4.29 -8.66
C GLU A 72 -3.15 -5.54 -7.86
N GLU A 73 -2.20 -5.42 -6.95
CA GLU A 73 -1.87 -6.49 -5.99
C GLU A 73 -1.64 -5.92 -4.60
N VAL A 74 -2.05 -6.66 -3.58
CA VAL A 74 -1.70 -6.42 -2.19
C VAL A 74 -1.01 -7.64 -1.65
N ILE A 75 0.18 -7.48 -1.10
CA ILE A 75 0.90 -8.55 -0.41
C ILE A 75 0.91 -8.22 1.08
N ALA A 76 0.34 -9.12 1.89
CA ALA A 76 0.27 -8.94 3.34
C ALA A 76 1.42 -9.68 4.03
N TYR A 77 2.10 -8.97 4.93
CA TYR A 77 3.19 -9.48 5.75
C TYR A 77 2.89 -9.33 7.24
N GLY A 78 3.16 -10.37 8.02
CA GLY A 78 3.01 -10.39 9.47
C GLY A 78 4.21 -11.07 10.11
N ASN A 79 4.82 -10.42 11.10
CA ASN A 79 6.02 -10.91 11.78
C ASN A 79 7.15 -11.33 10.80
N GLY A 80 7.26 -10.60 9.70
CA GLY A 80 8.22 -10.80 8.60
C GLY A 80 8.06 -12.09 7.82
N ARG A 81 6.83 -12.56 7.69
CA ARG A 81 6.42 -13.64 6.77
C ARG A 81 5.28 -13.14 5.90
N ARG A 82 5.17 -13.64 4.67
CA ARG A 82 3.97 -13.44 3.85
C ARG A 82 2.82 -14.19 4.51
N VAL A 83 1.74 -13.50 4.85
CA VAL A 83 0.57 -14.05 5.55
C VAL A 83 -0.70 -14.03 4.70
N GLY A 84 -0.62 -13.46 3.50
CA GLY A 84 -1.72 -13.41 2.56
C GLY A 84 -1.51 -12.32 1.53
N GLY A 85 -2.62 -11.86 0.98
CA GLY A 85 -2.64 -10.91 -0.11
C GLY A 85 -3.72 -11.27 -1.11
N ASP A 86 -3.88 -10.42 -2.11
CA ASP A 86 -4.84 -10.60 -3.18
C ASP A 86 -4.32 -9.90 -4.44
N ARG A 87 -4.71 -10.39 -5.62
CA ARG A 87 -4.26 -9.88 -6.92
C ARG A 87 -5.41 -9.87 -7.90
N VAL A 88 -5.54 -8.77 -8.62
CA VAL A 88 -6.52 -8.58 -9.68
C VAL A 88 -5.79 -8.21 -10.96
N VAL A 89 -5.91 -9.04 -11.99
CA VAL A 89 -5.45 -8.77 -13.36
C VAL A 89 -6.65 -8.34 -14.17
N TYR A 90 -6.63 -7.13 -14.73
CA TYR A 90 -7.86 -6.51 -15.27
C TYR A 90 -8.45 -7.28 -16.45
N ASP A 91 -7.59 -7.84 -17.30
CA ASP A 91 -8.02 -8.64 -18.45
C ASP A 91 -8.65 -9.99 -18.05
N GLU A 92 -8.45 -10.41 -16.80
CA GLU A 92 -8.98 -11.66 -16.25
C GLU A 92 -10.21 -11.44 -15.34
N VAL A 93 -10.62 -10.17 -15.13
CA VAL A 93 -11.79 -9.86 -14.32
C VAL A 93 -13.06 -10.15 -15.11
N GLU A 94 -13.75 -11.23 -14.74
CA GLU A 94 -15.10 -11.47 -15.21
C GLU A 94 -16.05 -10.43 -14.60
N LEU A 95 -16.70 -9.68 -15.49
CA LEU A 95 -17.70 -8.71 -15.09
C LEU A 95 -19.01 -9.43 -14.81
N SER A 96 -19.65 -9.09 -13.68
CA SER A 96 -20.94 -9.67 -13.29
C SER A 96 -22.08 -9.36 -14.27
N THR A 97 -21.86 -8.43 -15.20
CA THR A 97 -22.80 -8.03 -16.25
C THR A 97 -22.00 -7.83 -17.55
N PRO A 98 -22.43 -8.43 -18.68
CA PRO A 98 -21.83 -8.18 -19.98
C PRO A 98 -21.86 -6.67 -20.31
N MET A 99 -20.79 -6.15 -20.92
CA MET A 99 -20.70 -4.72 -21.29
C MET A 99 -21.87 -4.24 -22.16
N GLU A 100 -22.46 -5.15 -22.93
CA GLU A 100 -23.59 -4.89 -23.84
C GLU A 100 -24.92 -4.66 -23.09
N GLU A 101 -25.01 -5.10 -21.83
CA GLU A 101 -26.21 -5.01 -20.98
C GLU A 101 -26.04 -3.95 -19.86
N MET A 102 -24.87 -3.33 -19.77
CA MET A 102 -24.61 -2.26 -18.81
C MET A 102 -25.20 -0.94 -19.31
N ASP A 103 -26.20 -0.42 -18.62
CA ASP A 103 -26.65 0.95 -18.84
C ASP A 103 -25.55 1.97 -18.43
N GLU A 104 -25.65 3.22 -18.89
CA GLU A 104 -24.64 4.24 -18.60
C GLU A 104 -24.43 4.50 -17.10
N ALA A 105 -25.46 4.28 -16.27
CA ALA A 105 -25.38 4.49 -14.83
C ALA A 105 -24.65 3.33 -14.14
N ALA A 106 -24.93 2.09 -14.53
CA ALA A 106 -24.25 0.87 -14.12
C ALA A 106 -22.81 0.86 -14.62
N PHE A 107 -22.57 1.29 -15.86
CA PHE A 107 -21.22 1.49 -16.40
C PHE A 107 -20.47 2.58 -15.68
N ALA A 108 -21.08 3.74 -15.40
CA ALA A 108 -20.42 4.80 -14.62
C ALA A 108 -20.14 4.34 -13.17
N TYR A 109 -21.04 3.59 -12.56
CA TYR A 109 -20.90 3.00 -11.24
C TYR A 109 -19.82 1.92 -11.19
N MET A 110 -19.77 1.01 -12.17
CA MET A 110 -18.72 0.00 -12.30
C MET A 110 -17.37 0.63 -12.67
N ARG A 111 -17.33 1.61 -13.57
CA ARG A 111 -16.13 2.40 -13.90
C ARG A 111 -15.61 3.21 -12.72
N SER A 112 -16.49 3.68 -11.82
CA SER A 112 -16.07 4.28 -10.55
C SER A 112 -15.39 3.26 -9.62
N ARG A 113 -15.58 1.95 -9.87
CA ARG A 113 -15.05 0.81 -9.11
C ARG A 113 -13.99 -0.01 -9.84
N TRP A 114 -13.85 0.16 -11.15
CA TRP A 114 -12.82 -0.44 -12.00
C TRP A 114 -11.57 0.45 -12.06
N PRO A 115 -10.43 -0.19 -12.25
CA PRO A 115 -9.44 -0.33 -11.23
C PRO A 115 -8.71 0.99 -10.99
N LEU A 116 -8.94 1.46 -9.78
CA LEU A 116 -8.17 2.46 -9.06
C LEU A 116 -8.47 2.23 -7.56
N GLY A 117 -8.71 0.98 -7.17
CA GLY A 117 -9.77 0.76 -6.19
C GLY A 117 -10.14 -0.63 -5.72
N HIS A 118 -9.98 -1.72 -6.48
CA HIS A 118 -10.72 -2.95 -6.10
C HIS A 118 -10.20 -3.52 -4.78
N LEU A 119 -8.88 -3.73 -4.70
CA LEU A 119 -8.28 -4.24 -3.47
C LEU A 119 -8.33 -3.21 -2.35
N ALA A 120 -8.15 -1.94 -2.68
CA ALA A 120 -8.33 -0.87 -1.72
C ALA A 120 -9.75 -0.84 -1.13
N TYR A 121 -10.79 -1.00 -1.94
CA TYR A 121 -12.19 -1.11 -1.52
C TYR A 121 -12.40 -2.33 -0.62
N VAL A 122 -11.91 -3.51 -1.00
CA VAL A 122 -11.93 -4.74 -0.18
C VAL A 122 -11.24 -4.51 1.17
N PHE A 123 -10.12 -3.76 1.17
CA PHE A 123 -9.38 -3.41 2.38
C PHE A 123 -9.85 -2.11 3.05
N GLY A 124 -10.96 -1.51 2.62
CA GLY A 124 -11.60 -0.33 3.22
C GLY A 124 -10.95 1.02 2.86
N LEU A 125 -10.78 1.30 1.57
CA LEU A 125 -10.31 2.56 0.98
C LEU A 125 -11.25 2.95 -0.18
N LYS A 126 -11.53 4.24 -0.34
CA LYS A 126 -12.29 4.81 -1.46
C LYS A 126 -11.35 5.13 -2.63
N ARG A 127 -11.87 5.14 -3.87
CA ARG A 127 -11.11 5.45 -5.09
C ARG A 127 -10.38 6.80 -4.98
N GLU A 128 -11.02 7.81 -4.40
CA GLU A 128 -10.42 9.13 -4.22
C GLU A 128 -9.24 9.10 -3.22
N GLU A 129 -9.22 8.15 -2.28
CA GLU A 129 -8.13 7.93 -1.34
C GLU A 129 -6.95 7.17 -1.97
N LEU A 130 -7.18 6.44 -3.07
CA LEU A 130 -6.14 5.80 -3.87
C LEU A 130 -5.55 6.74 -4.94
N VAL A 131 -6.43 7.42 -5.69
CA VAL A 131 -6.05 8.44 -6.67
C VAL A 131 -5.41 9.66 -5.98
N GLY A 132 -5.86 9.96 -4.77
CA GLY A 132 -5.40 11.04 -3.91
C GLY A 132 -4.63 10.57 -2.69
N LEU A 133 -3.93 9.43 -2.75
CA LEU A 133 -3.04 8.94 -1.68
C LEU A 133 -2.24 10.03 -0.94
N PRO A 134 -1.81 11.17 -1.52
CA PRO A 134 -1.28 12.28 -0.74
C PRO A 134 -2.17 12.87 0.39
N TRP A 135 -3.45 12.49 0.55
CA TRP A 135 -4.43 13.21 1.39
C TRP A 135 -5.30 12.34 2.33
N VAL A 136 -4.98 11.07 2.56
CA VAL A 136 -5.65 10.33 3.65
C VAL A 136 -5.16 10.91 4.99
N SER A 137 -6.06 11.16 5.96
CA SER A 137 -5.82 11.96 7.17
C SER A 137 -4.73 11.45 8.15
N SER A 138 -3.91 10.49 7.74
CA SER A 138 -2.72 10.02 8.44
C SER A 138 -1.73 9.31 7.50
N SER A 139 -1.63 9.76 6.24
CA SER A 139 -0.65 9.25 5.27
C SER A 139 0.51 10.22 5.04
N ALA A 140 1.69 9.68 4.77
CA ALA A 140 2.87 10.46 4.43
C ALA A 140 3.52 9.92 3.15
N VAL A 141 4.08 10.82 2.34
CA VAL A 141 5.02 10.48 1.28
C VAL A 141 6.42 10.74 1.79
N LEU A 142 7.24 9.69 1.84
CA LEU A 142 8.63 9.75 2.27
C LEU A 142 9.52 9.65 1.03
N ALA A 143 10.30 10.69 0.76
CA ALA A 143 11.39 10.60 -0.20
C ALA A 143 12.48 9.71 0.42
N LEU A 144 12.67 8.49 -0.08
CA LEU A 144 13.54 7.51 0.58
C LEU A 144 15.03 7.85 0.48
N ASP A 145 15.39 8.76 -0.43
CA ASP A 145 16.72 9.33 -0.55
C ASP A 145 16.98 10.44 0.48
N ALA A 146 15.95 11.02 1.10
CA ALA A 146 16.12 12.06 2.12
C ALA A 146 16.83 11.53 3.39
N PRO A 147 17.71 12.33 4.02
CA PRO A 147 18.53 11.88 5.16
C PRO A 147 17.68 11.51 6.39
N ASP A 148 16.50 12.09 6.54
CA ASP A 148 15.56 11.91 7.65
C ASP A 148 14.48 10.82 7.37
N ALA A 149 14.53 10.14 6.23
CA ALA A 149 13.47 9.23 5.80
C ALA A 149 13.22 8.07 6.79
N GLU A 150 14.27 7.55 7.42
CA GLU A 150 14.15 6.44 8.39
C GLU A 150 13.50 6.90 9.70
N GLU A 151 13.91 8.06 10.22
CA GLU A 151 13.31 8.66 11.42
C GLU A 151 11.82 8.99 11.18
N ARG A 152 11.50 9.58 10.03
CA ARG A 152 10.11 9.90 9.65
C ARG A 152 9.25 8.64 9.51
N LEU A 153 9.82 7.56 8.99
CA LEU A 153 9.12 6.28 8.92
C LEU A 153 8.85 5.74 10.32
N GLU A 154 9.84 5.76 11.21
CA GLU A 154 9.72 5.27 12.57
C GLU A 154 8.60 5.97 13.35
N VAL A 155 8.49 7.29 13.23
CA VAL A 155 7.42 8.10 13.86
C VAL A 155 6.02 7.69 13.39
N LEU A 156 5.88 7.23 12.15
CA LEU A 156 4.59 6.80 11.59
C LEU A 156 4.19 5.41 12.10
N LEU A 157 5.16 4.52 12.29
CA LEU A 157 4.90 3.13 12.65
C LEU A 157 4.23 3.04 14.03
N PRO A 158 3.33 2.05 14.22
CA PRO A 158 2.79 1.77 15.54
C PRO A 158 3.91 1.26 16.45
N SER A 159 4.38 2.09 17.38
CA SER A 159 5.37 1.66 18.38
C SER A 159 4.74 0.73 19.43
N PRO A 160 5.40 -0.36 19.84
CA PRO A 160 5.02 -1.15 21.01
C PRO A 160 4.91 -0.32 22.29
N GLN A 161 5.64 0.80 22.36
CA GLN A 161 5.70 1.71 23.51
C GLN A 161 4.58 2.78 23.50
N ALA A 162 3.83 2.92 22.42
CA ALA A 162 2.69 3.85 22.34
C ALA A 162 1.44 3.36 23.11
N LYS A 163 1.63 2.54 24.16
CA LYS A 163 0.57 2.08 25.07
C LYS A 163 0.18 3.13 26.12
N LEU A 164 0.84 4.28 26.16
CA LEU A 164 0.58 5.34 27.13
C LEU A 164 0.65 6.69 26.42
N LEU A 165 -0.41 7.04 25.70
CA LEU A 165 -0.87 8.43 25.45
C LEU A 165 -2.24 8.36 24.73
N ALA A 166 -3.10 7.45 25.19
CA ALA A 166 -4.53 7.67 25.13
C ALA A 166 -4.91 8.15 26.54
N SER A 167 -4.59 9.42 26.83
CA SER A 167 -5.29 10.13 27.88
C SER A 167 -6.63 10.55 27.30
N ASP A 168 -7.68 10.17 28.03
CA ASP A 168 -9.03 10.69 27.99
C ASP A 168 -9.16 12.09 27.37
N ALA A 169 -10.11 12.23 26.44
CA ALA A 169 -11.20 13.19 26.58
C ALA A 169 -12.16 13.10 25.37
N ALA A 170 -13.40 12.72 25.71
CA ALA A 170 -14.70 12.97 25.07
C ALA A 170 -14.95 12.48 23.63
#